data_AF-A0A937Z111-F1
#
_entry.id   AF-A0A937Z111-F1
#
_cell.length_a   1.000
_cell.length_b   1.000
_cell.length_c   1.000
_cell.angle_alpha   90.00
_cell.angle_beta   90.00
_cell.angle_gamma   90.00
#
_symmetry.space_group_name_H-M   'P 1'
#
loop_
_entity.id
_entity.type
_entity.pdbx_description
1 polymer ?
#
loop_
_entity_poly.entity_id
_entity_poly.type
_entity_poly.pdbx_seq_one_letter_code
_entity_poly.pdbx_strand_id
1 'polypeptide(L)'
;LFELHWLFGVPFPQIEVVVHHQSILHSAVQFCDGSVIAQMGLPDMRTAIQYALFHPERAANRLPRLDLAACARLTFAPPDLGRFPCLRLAYEAGEAGLTYPAVLNGADEAAVELFLAGRTGFLDIPRAVEAALADHEPVEPASLGDILRADAWAREHVRGRFERGR
;
A
#
# COMPACT_ATOMS: atom_id res chain seq x y z
N LEU A 1 3.17 -1.65 2.25
CA LEU A 1 3.78 -1.75 3.60
C LEU A 1 3.51 -3.11 4.22
N PHE A 2 2.25 -3.45 4.51
CA PHE A 2 1.85 -4.72 5.16
C PHE A 2 2.41 -5.96 4.46
N GLU A 3 2.29 -6.02 3.13
CA GLU A 3 2.77 -7.14 2.34
C GLU A 3 4.28 -7.35 2.45
N LEU A 4 5.07 -6.26 2.57
CA LEU A 4 6.53 -6.37 2.74
C LEU A 4 6.88 -6.96 4.10
N HIS A 5 6.18 -6.53 5.15
CA HIS A 5 6.34 -7.09 6.49
C HIS A 5 6.06 -8.59 6.50
N TRP A 6 4.92 -9.01 5.94
CA TRP A 6 4.53 -10.42 5.91
C TRP A 6 5.39 -11.28 4.99
N LEU A 7 5.70 -10.80 3.78
CA LEU A 7 6.42 -11.59 2.77
C LEU A 7 7.91 -11.75 3.12
N PHE A 8 8.52 -10.74 3.73
CA PHE A 8 9.97 -10.72 3.98
C PHE A 8 10.34 -10.77 5.47
N GLY A 9 9.37 -10.76 6.38
CA GLY A 9 9.61 -10.78 7.82
C GLY A 9 10.29 -9.51 8.35
N VAL A 10 10.19 -8.39 7.64
CA VAL A 10 10.86 -7.13 7.98
C VAL A 10 9.96 -6.29 8.89
N PRO A 11 10.41 -5.84 10.07
CA PRO A 11 9.57 -5.04 10.97
C PRO A 11 9.27 -3.66 10.36
N PHE A 12 8.10 -3.07 10.68
CA PHE A 12 7.66 -1.78 10.12
C PHE A 12 8.69 -0.64 10.21
N PRO A 13 9.43 -0.46 11.33
CA PRO A 13 10.47 0.57 11.42
C PRO A 13 11.64 0.42 10.43
N GLN A 14 11.78 -0.75 9.80
CA GLN A 14 12.78 -1.00 8.75
C GLN A 14 12.21 -0.87 7.32
N ILE A 15 10.95 -0.46 7.18
CA ILE A 15 10.31 -0.26 5.87
C ILE A 15 10.20 1.24 5.58
N GLU A 16 11.08 1.74 4.72
CA GLU A 16 11.09 3.13 4.28
C GLU A 16 10.30 3.33 2.98
N VAL A 17 9.46 4.37 2.94
CA VAL A 17 8.80 4.82 1.70
C VAL A 17 9.52 6.04 1.16
N VAL A 18 9.90 5.98 -0.11
CA VAL A 18 10.56 7.08 -0.84
C VAL A 18 9.74 7.40 -2.09
N VAL A 19 9.44 8.68 -2.30
CA VAL A 19 8.73 9.14 -3.50
C VAL A 19 9.70 9.15 -4.67
N HIS A 20 9.43 8.28 -5.65
CA HIS A 20 10.18 8.19 -6.90
C HIS A 20 9.26 8.39 -8.12
N HIS A 21 9.19 9.63 -8.62
CA HIS A 21 8.22 10.02 -9.66
C HIS A 21 8.40 9.33 -11.01
N GLN A 22 9.61 8.88 -11.35
CA GLN A 22 9.87 8.24 -12.65
C GLN A 22 9.45 6.77 -12.66
N SER A 23 9.25 6.15 -11.49
CA SER A 23 8.88 4.74 -11.32
C SER A 23 9.78 3.75 -12.08
N ILE A 24 11.03 4.13 -12.36
CA ILE A 24 12.02 3.26 -13.00
C ILE A 24 12.68 2.35 -11.97
N LEU A 25 13.03 2.89 -10.81
CA LEU A 25 13.42 2.10 -9.64
C LEU A 25 12.13 1.63 -8.96
N HIS A 26 11.87 0.31 -8.97
CA HIS A 26 10.62 -0.22 -8.42
C HIS A 26 10.68 -0.44 -6.91
N SER A 27 11.85 -0.82 -6.37
CA SER A 27 12.15 -0.93 -4.94
C SER A 27 13.65 -1.22 -4.72
N ALA A 28 14.12 -1.07 -3.49
CA ALA A 28 15.49 -1.36 -3.10
C ALA A 28 15.58 -1.96 -1.69
N VAL A 29 16.69 -2.65 -1.42
CA VAL A 29 17.02 -3.21 -0.10
C VAL A 29 18.40 -2.68 0.31
N GLN A 30 18.48 -2.16 1.53
CA GLN A 30 19.73 -1.71 2.15
C GLN A 30 20.28 -2.80 3.08
N PHE A 31 21.59 -3.03 3.02
CA PHE A 31 22.29 -4.04 3.82
C PHE A 31 23.09 -3.39 4.95
N CYS A 32 23.54 -4.21 5.91
CA CYS A 32 24.23 -3.75 7.12
C CYS A 32 25.60 -3.08 6.87
N ASP A 33 26.19 -3.28 5.69
CA ASP A 33 27.41 -2.62 5.24
C ASP A 33 27.14 -1.26 4.56
N GLY A 34 25.87 -0.86 4.46
CA GLY A 34 25.42 0.36 3.81
C GLY A 34 25.20 0.23 2.30
N SER A 35 25.45 -0.94 1.71
CA SER A 35 25.17 -1.17 0.29
C SER A 35 23.66 -1.23 0.02
N VAL A 36 23.26 -0.83 -1.19
CA VAL A 36 21.86 -0.84 -1.63
C VAL A 36 21.76 -1.61 -2.94
N ILE A 37 20.87 -2.61 -2.98
CA ILE A 37 20.50 -3.33 -4.20
C ILE A 37 19.11 -2.89 -4.61
N ALA A 38 18.98 -2.38 -5.84
CA ALA A 38 17.72 -1.91 -6.39
C ALA A 38 17.33 -2.70 -7.64
N GLN A 39 16.04 -2.94 -7.81
CA GLN A 39 15.49 -3.45 -9.07
C GLN A 39 14.96 -2.27 -9.88
N MET A 40 15.38 -2.20 -11.15
CA MET A 40 14.97 -1.17 -12.09
C MET A 40 14.38 -1.79 -13.35
N GLY A 41 13.38 -1.13 -13.92
CA GLY A 41 12.71 -1.57 -15.13
C GLY A 41 11.79 -0.50 -15.70
N LEU A 42 11.31 -0.73 -16.92
CA LEU A 42 10.18 0.03 -17.44
C LEU A 42 8.91 -0.40 -16.67
N PRO A 43 7.93 0.49 -16.48
CA PRO A 43 6.69 0.20 -15.75
C PRO A 43 5.79 -0.77 -16.56
N ASP A 44 6.15 -2.05 -16.53
CA ASP A 44 5.50 -3.13 -17.26
C ASP A 44 5.41 -4.38 -16.39
N MET A 45 4.19 -4.71 -15.97
CA MET A 45 3.90 -5.84 -15.09
C MET A 45 4.35 -7.18 -15.66
N ARG A 46 4.49 -7.33 -16.99
CA ARG A 46 4.93 -8.57 -17.62
C ARG A 46 6.31 -8.99 -17.12
N THR A 47 7.18 -8.04 -16.79
CA THR A 47 8.52 -8.34 -16.25
C THR A 47 8.43 -8.98 -14.86
N ALA A 48 7.62 -8.41 -13.97
CA ALA A 48 7.44 -8.92 -12.61
C ALA A 48 6.71 -10.27 -12.60
N ILE A 49 5.62 -10.39 -13.37
CA ILE A 49 4.85 -11.63 -13.52
C ILE A 49 5.74 -12.75 -14.08
N GLN A 50 6.50 -12.46 -15.12
CA GLN A 50 7.41 -13.45 -15.70
C GLN A 50 8.47 -13.90 -14.69
N TYR A 51 9.05 -12.98 -13.91
CA TYR A 51 10.01 -13.36 -12.89
C TYR A 51 9.37 -14.25 -11.82
N ALA A 52 8.16 -13.94 -11.36
CA ALA A 52 7.44 -14.77 -10.39
C ALA A 52 7.14 -16.18 -10.93
N LEU A 53 6.78 -16.32 -12.22
CA LEU A 53 6.47 -17.61 -12.85
C LEU A 53 7.69 -18.52 -13.05
N PHE A 54 8.86 -17.92 -13.34
CA PHE A 54 10.06 -18.66 -13.72
C PHE A 54 11.17 -18.59 -12.67
N HIS A 55 10.90 -18.02 -11.50
CA HIS A 55 11.90 -17.92 -10.44
C HIS A 55 12.45 -19.30 -10.04
N PRO A 56 13.78 -19.46 -9.84
CA PRO A 56 14.81 -18.41 -9.86
C PRO A 56 15.39 -18.07 -11.24
N GLU A 57 15.03 -18.82 -12.28
CA GLU A 57 15.52 -18.60 -13.63
C GLU A 57 14.96 -17.31 -14.27
N ARG A 58 15.65 -16.85 -15.33
CA ARG A 58 15.18 -15.74 -16.16
C ARG A 58 14.81 -16.24 -17.54
N ALA A 59 13.53 -16.13 -17.89
CA ALA A 59 13.06 -16.35 -19.25
C ALA A 59 13.42 -15.17 -20.19
N ALA A 60 13.70 -15.47 -21.45
CA ALA A 60 13.85 -14.45 -22.48
C ALA A 60 12.47 -13.89 -22.88
N ASN A 61 12.39 -12.60 -23.21
CA ASN A 61 11.18 -11.96 -23.72
C ASN A 61 11.52 -10.89 -24.77
N ARG A 62 10.47 -10.32 -25.38
CA ARG A 62 10.57 -9.24 -26.36
C ARG A 62 10.08 -7.89 -25.80
N LEU A 63 10.08 -7.75 -24.47
CA LEU A 63 9.68 -6.50 -23.84
C LEU A 63 10.72 -5.41 -24.15
N PRO A 64 10.31 -4.14 -24.19
CA PRO A 64 11.26 -3.04 -24.34
C PRO A 64 12.31 -3.08 -23.23
N ARG A 65 13.56 -2.77 -23.57
CA ARG A 65 14.67 -2.73 -22.62
C ARG A 65 14.78 -1.33 -22.02
N LEU A 66 15.13 -1.27 -20.74
CA LEU A 66 15.45 -0.01 -20.08
C LEU A 66 16.74 0.57 -20.70
N ASP A 67 16.64 1.79 -21.22
CA ASP A 67 17.80 2.58 -21.61
C ASP A 67 18.11 3.59 -20.49
N LEU A 68 19.18 3.31 -19.74
CA LEU A 68 19.59 4.16 -18.61
C LEU A 68 20.08 5.54 -19.06
N ALA A 69 20.69 5.65 -20.24
CA ALA A 69 21.13 6.93 -20.77
C ALA A 69 19.93 7.80 -21.16
N ALA A 70 18.89 7.19 -21.75
CA ALA A 70 17.64 7.88 -22.08
C ALA A 70 16.81 8.30 -20.86
N CYS A 71 16.94 7.59 -19.72
CA CYS A 71 16.26 7.98 -18.48
C CYS A 71 16.72 9.35 -17.97
N ALA A 72 18.00 9.69 -18.20
CA ALA A 72 18.69 10.93 -17.83
C ALA A 72 18.74 11.28 -16.32
N ARG A 73 17.62 11.21 -15.59
CA ARG A 73 17.52 11.62 -14.20
C ARG A 73 16.52 10.75 -13.42
N LEU A 74 16.95 10.33 -12.23
CA LEU A 74 16.10 9.74 -11.20
C LEU A 74 16.01 10.72 -10.03
N THR A 75 14.82 10.92 -9.50
CA THR A 75 14.60 11.79 -8.34
C THR A 75 13.97 11.01 -7.20
N PHE A 76 14.37 11.34 -5.98
CA PHE A 76 13.90 10.74 -4.74
C PHE A 76 13.55 11.86 -3.76
N ALA A 77 12.44 11.71 -3.05
CA ALA A 77 11.99 12.65 -2.05
C ALA A 77 11.31 11.92 -0.88
N PRO A 78 11.34 12.46 0.35
CA PRO A 78 10.54 11.91 1.44
C PRO A 78 9.04 12.09 1.15
N PRO A 79 8.18 11.19 1.63
CA PRO A 79 6.74 11.36 1.53
C PRO A 79 6.26 12.48 2.46
N ASP A 80 5.30 13.27 1.98
CA ASP A 80 4.62 14.28 2.79
C ASP A 80 3.41 13.65 3.50
N LEU A 81 3.60 13.24 4.77
CA LEU A 81 2.55 12.59 5.56
C LEU A 81 1.39 13.52 5.94
N GLY A 82 1.61 14.84 5.91
CA GLY A 82 0.54 15.83 6.11
C GLY A 82 -0.37 15.93 4.89
N ARG A 83 0.23 15.88 3.70
CA ARG A 83 -0.50 15.87 2.43
C ARG A 83 -1.12 14.52 2.08
N PHE A 84 -0.48 13.42 2.49
CA PHE A 84 -0.90 12.04 2.21
C PHE A 84 -1.10 11.24 3.51
N PRO A 85 -2.12 11.58 4.32
CA PRO A 85 -2.35 10.97 5.63
C PRO A 85 -2.60 9.45 5.58
N CYS A 86 -3.13 8.90 4.49
CA CYS A 86 -3.32 7.45 4.35
C CYS A 86 -2.01 6.65 4.54
N LEU A 87 -0.85 7.23 4.17
CA LEU A 87 0.42 6.56 4.40
C LEU A 87 0.76 6.47 5.90
N ARG A 88 0.52 7.55 6.65
CA ARG A 88 0.65 7.54 8.11
C ARG A 88 -0.31 6.53 8.75
N LEU A 89 -1.59 6.54 8.35
CA LEU A 89 -2.60 5.59 8.84
C LEU A 89 -2.20 4.14 8.54
N ALA A 90 -1.58 3.88 7.39
CA ALA A 90 -1.04 2.57 7.07
C ALA A 90 0.10 2.16 8.03
N TYR A 91 1.06 3.03 8.32
CA TYR A 91 2.08 2.71 9.33
C TYR A 91 1.47 2.41 10.70
N GLU A 92 0.56 3.26 11.17
CA GLU A 92 -0.12 3.12 12.47
C GLU A 92 -0.91 1.80 12.56
N ALA A 93 -1.71 1.47 11.54
CA ALA A 93 -2.48 0.23 11.51
C ALA A 93 -1.59 -1.02 11.40
N GLY A 94 -0.46 -0.92 10.71
CA GLY A 94 0.51 -2.01 10.59
C GLY A 94 1.19 -2.31 11.92
N GLU A 95 1.67 -1.28 12.60
CA GLU A 95 2.31 -1.40 13.92
C GLU A 95 1.33 -1.87 15.00
N ALA A 96 0.07 -1.42 14.94
CA ALA A 96 -0.97 -1.86 15.86
C ALA A 96 -1.37 -3.33 15.65
N GLY A 97 -1.25 -3.85 14.42
CA GLY A 97 -1.55 -5.26 14.11
C GLY A 97 -3.02 -5.62 14.31
N LEU A 98 -3.28 -6.84 14.80
CA LEU A 98 -4.65 -7.33 15.07
C LEU A 98 -5.53 -7.22 13.81
N THR A 99 -6.77 -6.77 13.97
CA THR A 99 -7.70 -6.52 12.87
C THR A 99 -7.58 -5.12 12.24
N TYR A 100 -6.65 -4.26 12.69
CA TYR A 100 -6.50 -2.91 12.12
C TYR A 100 -6.18 -2.89 10.62
N PRO A 101 -5.28 -3.74 10.06
CA PRO A 101 -5.04 -3.77 8.63
C PRO A 101 -6.29 -4.13 7.80
N ALA A 102 -7.14 -5.03 8.33
CA ALA A 102 -8.40 -5.41 7.67
C ALA A 102 -9.41 -4.25 7.69
N VAL A 103 -9.52 -3.54 8.81
CA VAL A 103 -10.36 -2.34 8.94
C VAL A 103 -9.88 -1.23 8.02
N LEU A 104 -8.56 -0.97 7.96
CA LEU A 104 -8.00 0.03 7.05
C LEU A 104 -8.40 -0.28 5.61
N ASN A 105 -8.23 -1.52 5.16
CA ASN A 105 -8.58 -1.93 3.80
C ASN A 105 -10.07 -1.78 3.52
N GLY A 106 -10.92 -2.32 4.39
CA GLY A 106 -12.38 -2.27 4.22
C GLY A 106 -12.91 -0.82 4.22
N ALA A 107 -12.36 0.04 5.07
CA ALA A 107 -12.70 1.45 5.12
C ALA A 107 -12.24 2.21 3.86
N ASP A 108 -11.02 1.96 3.38
CA ASP A 108 -10.48 2.59 2.16
C ASP A 108 -11.32 2.21 0.93
N GLU A 109 -11.64 0.92 0.78
CA GLU A 109 -12.49 0.45 -0.33
C GLU A 109 -13.87 1.12 -0.33
N ALA A 110 -14.54 1.16 0.82
CA ALA A 110 -15.85 1.81 0.92
C ALA A 110 -15.77 3.33 0.68
N ALA A 111 -14.71 3.99 1.18
CA ALA A 111 -14.55 5.43 1.01
C ALA A 111 -14.24 5.81 -0.44
N VAL A 112 -13.40 5.02 -1.12
CA VAL A 112 -13.10 5.17 -2.55
C VAL A 112 -14.35 4.91 -3.39
N GLU A 113 -15.15 3.87 -3.05
CA GLU A 113 -16.43 3.60 -3.71
C GLU A 113 -17.37 4.81 -3.64
N LEU A 114 -17.53 5.42 -2.45
CA LEU A 114 -18.35 6.62 -2.25
C LEU A 114 -17.80 7.83 -3.04
N PHE A 115 -16.48 8.02 -3.06
CA PHE A 115 -15.85 9.09 -3.83
C PHE A 115 -16.11 8.95 -5.32
N LEU A 116 -15.89 7.75 -5.87
CA LEU A 116 -16.14 7.44 -7.29
C LEU A 116 -17.63 7.57 -7.65
N ALA A 117 -18.53 7.29 -6.70
CA ALA A 117 -19.97 7.49 -6.87
C ALA A 117 -20.44 8.96 -6.68
N GLY A 118 -19.50 9.90 -6.45
CA GLY A 118 -19.78 11.32 -6.22
C GLY A 118 -20.56 11.60 -4.94
N ARG A 119 -20.50 10.71 -3.94
CA ARG A 119 -21.17 10.85 -2.64
C ARG A 119 -20.32 11.62 -1.63
N THR A 120 -19.01 11.56 -1.77
CA THR A 120 -18.01 12.20 -0.91
C THR A 120 -16.93 12.91 -1.74
N GLY A 121 -16.17 13.81 -1.11
CA GLY A 121 -15.01 14.44 -1.73
C GLY A 121 -13.73 13.60 -1.57
N PHE A 122 -12.71 13.89 -2.37
CA PHE A 122 -11.41 13.19 -2.30
C PHE A 122 -10.79 13.24 -0.89
N LEU A 123 -10.89 14.38 -0.20
CA LEU A 123 -10.36 14.55 1.15
C LEU A 123 -11.18 13.83 2.23
N ASP A 124 -12.34 13.27 1.89
CA ASP A 124 -13.13 12.46 2.82
C ASP A 124 -12.61 11.02 2.89
N ILE A 125 -11.83 10.54 1.91
CA ILE A 125 -11.21 9.20 1.94
C ILE A 125 -10.35 9.01 3.19
N PRO A 126 -9.29 9.82 3.43
CA PRO A 126 -8.48 9.65 4.63
C PRO A 126 -9.27 9.89 5.92
N ARG A 127 -10.30 10.75 5.91
CA ARG A 127 -11.14 11.01 7.08
C ARG A 127 -12.01 9.80 7.43
N ALA A 128 -12.53 9.10 6.42
CA ALA A 128 -13.33 7.90 6.60
C ALA A 128 -12.48 6.74 7.14
N VAL A 129 -11.28 6.55 6.58
CA VAL A 129 -10.32 5.56 7.08
C VAL A 129 -9.90 5.86 8.52
N GLU A 130 -9.52 7.10 8.82
CA GLU A 130 -9.13 7.52 10.17
C GLU A 130 -10.27 7.34 11.19
N ALA A 131 -11.50 7.71 10.83
CA ALA A 131 -12.67 7.49 11.68
C ALA A 131 -12.93 6.00 11.93
N ALA A 132 -12.83 5.15 10.89
CA ALA A 132 -13.00 3.72 11.04
C ALA A 132 -11.94 3.09 11.95
N LEU A 133 -10.68 3.49 11.82
CA LEU A 133 -9.61 3.01 12.70
C LEU A 133 -9.79 3.50 14.15
N ALA A 134 -10.22 4.75 14.35
CA ALA A 134 -10.41 5.31 15.68
C ALA A 134 -11.58 4.67 16.45
N ASP A 135 -12.66 4.32 15.76
CA ASP A 135 -13.88 3.76 16.37
C ASP A 135 -13.85 2.22 16.43
N HIS A 136 -12.79 1.57 15.91
CA HIS A 136 -12.68 0.11 15.88
C HIS A 136 -12.23 -0.46 17.21
N GLU A 137 -12.89 -1.54 17.65
CA GLU A 137 -12.44 -2.38 18.75
C GLU A 137 -11.61 -3.55 18.21
N PRO A 138 -10.27 -3.52 18.35
CA PRO A 138 -9.41 -4.51 17.72
C PRO A 138 -9.49 -5.87 18.45
N VAL A 139 -9.37 -6.93 17.66
CA VAL A 139 -9.33 -8.31 18.16
C VAL A 139 -8.16 -9.06 17.52
N GLU A 140 -7.59 -10.00 18.25
CA GLU A 140 -6.63 -10.96 17.69
C GLU A 140 -7.39 -11.90 16.74
N PRO A 141 -7.12 -11.88 15.42
CA PRO A 141 -7.84 -12.73 14.49
C PRO A 141 -7.41 -14.20 14.67
N ALA A 142 -8.35 -15.07 15.00
CA ALA A 142 -8.14 -16.52 15.10
C ALA A 142 -8.61 -17.27 13.85
N SER A 143 -9.31 -16.58 12.94
CA SER A 143 -9.89 -17.16 11.73
C SER A 143 -10.06 -16.13 10.61
N LEU A 144 -10.22 -16.62 9.38
CA LEU A 144 -10.65 -15.80 8.25
C LEU A 144 -11.98 -15.08 8.54
N GLY A 145 -12.88 -15.72 9.29
CA GLY A 145 -14.15 -15.12 9.67
C GLY A 145 -13.99 -13.84 10.49
N ASP A 146 -12.96 -13.75 11.34
CA ASP A 146 -12.70 -12.55 12.15
C ASP A 146 -12.24 -11.39 11.26
N ILE A 147 -11.39 -11.69 10.26
CA ILE A 147 -10.89 -10.73 9.27
C ILE A 147 -12.05 -10.20 8.42
N LEU A 148 -12.90 -11.10 7.90
CA LEU A 148 -14.06 -10.73 7.08
C LEU A 148 -15.09 -9.90 7.88
N ARG A 149 -15.27 -10.19 9.18
CA ARG A 149 -16.14 -9.37 10.03
C ARG A 149 -15.57 -7.98 10.27
N ALA A 150 -14.26 -7.86 10.49
CA ALA A 150 -13.59 -6.57 10.62
C ALA A 150 -13.70 -5.73 9.33
N ASP A 151 -13.47 -6.34 8.16
CA ASP A 151 -13.68 -5.68 6.86
C ASP A 151 -15.14 -5.23 6.67
N ALA A 152 -16.12 -6.13 6.91
CA ALA A 152 -17.53 -5.82 6.75
C ALA A 152 -17.98 -4.68 7.68
N TRP A 153 -17.57 -4.73 8.95
CA TRP A 153 -17.82 -3.67 9.92
C TRP A 153 -17.26 -2.32 9.45
N ALA A 154 -16.03 -2.30 8.94
CA ALA A 154 -15.40 -1.06 8.49
C ALA A 154 -16.16 -0.44 7.30
N ARG A 155 -16.61 -1.26 6.35
CA ARG A 155 -17.43 -0.81 5.22
C ARG A 155 -18.78 -0.24 5.68
N GLU A 156 -19.46 -0.93 6.60
CA GLU A 156 -20.74 -0.48 7.15
C GLU A 156 -20.57 0.84 7.92
N HIS A 157 -19.52 0.96 8.73
CA HIS A 157 -19.22 2.17 9.47
C HIS A 157 -18.98 3.37 8.53
N VAL A 158 -18.14 3.19 7.48
CA VAL A 158 -17.88 4.25 6.49
C VAL A 158 -19.16 4.66 5.77
N ARG A 159 -19.95 3.70 5.26
CA ARG A 159 -21.21 3.99 4.56
C ARG A 159 -22.20 4.70 5.47
N GLY A 160 -22.43 4.19 6.69
CA GLY A 160 -23.38 4.78 7.63
C GLY A 160 -23.04 6.22 8.04
N ARG A 161 -21.76 6.61 8.02
CA ARG A 161 -21.31 7.93 8.49
C ARG A 161 -21.02 8.93 7.37
N PHE A 162 -20.57 8.46 6.21
CA PHE A 162 -20.10 9.32 5.12
C PHE A 162 -21.00 9.31 3.88
N GLU A 163 -21.91 8.36 3.75
CA GLU A 163 -22.86 8.36 2.65
C GLU A 163 -23.87 9.50 2.81
N ARG A 164 -23.73 10.54 1.98
CA ARG A 164 -24.72 11.62 1.93
C ARG A 164 -25.94 11.14 1.12
N GLY A 165 -27.12 11.27 1.71
CA GLY A 165 -28.38 11.16 0.96
C GLY A 165 -28.42 12.20 -0.16
N ARG A 166 -28.90 11.81 -1.33
CA ARG A 166 -29.15 12.73 -2.45
C ARG A 166 -30.32 13.64 -2.14
#